data_AF-A0A3M9ZKH4-F1
#
_entry.id   AF-A0A3M9ZKH4-F1
#
_cell.length_a   1.000
_cell.length_b   1.000
_cell.length_c   1.000
_cell.angle_alpha   90.00
_cell.angle_beta   90.00
_cell.angle_gamma   90.00
#
_symmetry.space_group_name_H-M   'P 1'
#
loop_
_entity.id
_entity.type
_entity.pdbx_description
1 polymer ?
#
loop_
_entity_poly.entity_id
_entity_poly.type
_entity_poly.pdbx_seq_one_letter_code
_entity_poly.pdbx_strand_id
1 'polypeptide(L)'
;MGARIEADLAGEATPAQLSEMRECLREVPVAEALAGLRFARRRWESKDAGTLRVGRRGVVRREVTSVTPEQARWRLENWRLMVANYRRRGYSYPTISRIKKGLAGVAGG
;
A
#
# COMPACT_ATOMS: atom_id res chain seq x y z
N MET A 1 12.28 5.75 -36.39
CA MET A 1 13.17 6.45 -35.44
C MET A 1 12.96 5.86 -34.06
N GLY A 2 13.96 5.21 -33.47
CA GLY A 2 13.88 4.75 -32.09
C GLY A 2 14.10 5.92 -31.14
N ALA A 3 13.26 6.06 -30.12
CA ALA A 3 13.48 7.04 -29.05
C ALA A 3 14.60 6.52 -28.12
N ARG A 4 15.54 7.39 -27.75
CA ARG A 4 16.61 7.10 -26.77
C ARG A 4 16.39 7.95 -25.53
N ILE A 5 16.65 7.38 -24.36
CA ILE A 5 16.66 8.09 -23.08
C ILE A 5 18.07 7.99 -22.47
N GLU A 6 18.51 9.05 -21.84
CA GLU A 6 19.73 9.10 -21.01
C GLU A 6 19.32 9.55 -19.61
N ALA A 7 19.88 8.93 -18.57
CA ALA A 7 19.51 9.19 -17.18
C ALA A 7 20.68 8.89 -16.24
N ASP A 8 20.83 9.74 -15.23
CA ASP A 8 21.76 9.53 -14.12
C ASP A 8 21.14 8.60 -13.07
N LEU A 9 21.94 7.67 -12.55
CA LEU A 9 21.51 6.75 -11.50
C LEU A 9 21.80 7.34 -10.12
N ALA A 10 20.92 7.09 -9.16
CA ALA A 10 21.05 7.54 -7.77
C ALA A 10 22.14 6.79 -6.97
N GLY A 11 22.89 5.88 -7.61
CA GLY A 11 23.96 5.10 -7.00
C GLY A 11 24.78 4.36 -8.05
N GLU A 12 25.86 3.71 -7.61
CA GLU A 12 26.72 2.93 -8.49
C GLU A 12 25.99 1.68 -9.00
N ALA A 13 26.08 1.44 -10.31
CA ALA A 13 25.55 0.24 -10.95
C ALA A 13 26.69 -0.57 -11.55
N THR A 14 26.62 -1.88 -11.38
CA THR A 14 27.58 -2.80 -12.00
C THR A 14 27.29 -2.94 -13.50
N PRO A 15 28.29 -3.30 -14.33
CA PRO A 15 28.08 -3.56 -15.75
C PRO A 15 26.99 -4.62 -16.02
N ALA A 16 26.88 -5.63 -15.15
CA ALA A 16 25.85 -6.66 -15.24
C ALA A 16 24.43 -6.08 -15.06
N GLN A 17 24.23 -5.25 -14.04
CA GLN A 17 22.94 -4.57 -13.80
C GLN A 17 22.56 -3.65 -14.96
N LEU A 18 23.53 -2.94 -15.54
CA LEU A 18 23.30 -2.08 -16.71
C LEU A 18 22.96 -2.89 -17.98
N SER A 19 23.49 -4.10 -18.12
CA SER A 19 23.14 -5.01 -19.21
C SER A 19 21.72 -5.54 -19.04
N GLU A 20 21.38 -6.01 -17.84
CA GLU A 20 20.05 -6.52 -17.51
C GLU A 20 18.97 -5.45 -17.70
N MET A 21 19.19 -4.22 -17.23
CA MET A 21 18.25 -3.10 -17.43
C MET A 21 17.99 -2.83 -18.92
N ARG A 22 19.04 -2.90 -19.75
CA ARG A 22 18.93 -2.70 -21.21
C ARG A 22 18.16 -3.83 -21.89
N GLU A 23 18.37 -5.06 -21.45
CA GLU A 23 17.60 -6.22 -21.91
C GLU A 23 16.12 -6.08 -21.56
N CYS A 24 15.80 -5.81 -20.29
CA CYS A 24 14.41 -5.61 -19.86
C CYS A 24 13.70 -4.49 -20.64
N LEU A 25 14.35 -3.34 -20.86
CA LEU A 25 13.75 -2.21 -21.58
C LEU A 25 13.61 -2.44 -23.09
N ARG A 26 14.37 -3.38 -23.66
CA ARG A 26 14.29 -3.74 -25.08
C ARG A 26 13.14 -4.70 -25.37
N GLU A 27 12.83 -5.60 -24.43
CA GLU A 27 11.79 -6.62 -24.61
C GLU A 27 10.39 -6.13 -24.20
N VAL A 28 10.31 -5.18 -23.27
CA VAL A 28 9.05 -4.72 -22.69
C VAL A 28 8.51 -3.48 -23.43
N PRO A 29 7.22 -3.44 -23.82
CA PRO A 29 6.62 -2.23 -24.38
C PRO A 29 6.77 -1.02 -23.45
N VAL A 30 7.01 0.16 -24.03
CA VAL A 30 7.30 1.41 -23.28
C VAL A 30 6.25 1.69 -22.19
N ALA A 31 4.96 1.44 -22.47
CA ALA A 31 3.89 1.66 -21.50
C ALA A 31 4.02 0.77 -20.25
N GLU A 32 4.37 -0.50 -20.43
CA GLU A 32 4.55 -1.48 -19.35
C GLU A 32 5.83 -1.21 -18.55
N ALA A 33 6.92 -0.87 -19.24
CA ALA A 33 8.17 -0.45 -18.60
C ALA A 33 7.95 0.78 -17.71
N LEU A 34 7.22 1.79 -18.21
CA LEU A 34 6.84 2.97 -17.43
C LEU A 34 5.94 2.64 -16.24
N ALA A 35 5.01 1.70 -16.37
CA ALA A 35 4.17 1.26 -15.26
C ALA A 35 5.02 0.62 -14.15
N GLY A 36 5.97 -0.25 -14.51
CA GLY A 36 6.92 -0.87 -13.58
C GLY A 36 7.81 0.15 -12.87
N LEU A 37 8.41 1.08 -13.63
CA LEU A 37 9.25 2.15 -13.07
C LEU A 37 8.46 3.07 -12.12
N ARG A 38 7.23 3.46 -12.48
CA ARG A 38 6.35 4.24 -11.60
C ARG A 38 6.02 3.50 -10.32
N PHE A 39 5.76 2.19 -10.40
CA PHE A 39 5.51 1.37 -9.22
C PHE A 39 6.75 1.30 -8.31
N ALA A 40 7.92 1.01 -8.88
CA ALA A 40 9.18 0.96 -8.16
C ALA A 40 9.49 2.30 -7.46
N ARG A 41 9.31 3.43 -8.16
CA ARG A 41 9.52 4.77 -7.60
C ARG A 41 8.59 5.08 -6.43
N ARG A 42 7.28 4.87 -6.59
CA ARG A 42 6.30 5.05 -5.51
C ARG A 42 6.60 4.18 -4.29
N ARG A 43 7.06 2.95 -4.52
CA ARG A 43 7.47 2.02 -3.45
C ARG A 43 8.71 2.55 -2.71
N TRP A 44 9.71 3.05 -3.45
CA TRP A 44 10.90 3.67 -2.87
C TRP A 44 10.56 4.91 -2.05
N GLU A 45 9.82 5.86 -2.63
CA GLU A 45 9.34 7.08 -1.95
C GLU A 45 8.57 6.74 -0.67
N SER A 46 7.69 5.73 -0.72
CA SER A 46 6.96 5.30 0.47
C SER A 46 7.90 4.69 1.53
N LYS A 47 8.93 3.94 1.12
CA LYS A 47 9.88 3.30 2.04
C LYS A 47 10.70 4.36 2.75
N ASP A 48 11.21 5.31 1.97
CA ASP A 48 12.03 6.43 2.41
C ASP A 48 11.26 7.36 3.37
N ALA A 49 10.02 7.69 3.03
CA ALA A 49 9.11 8.45 3.91
C ALA A 49 8.62 7.66 5.15
N GLY A 50 9.08 6.43 5.38
CA GLY A 50 8.62 5.58 6.50
C GLY A 50 7.15 5.15 6.42
N THR A 51 6.49 5.35 5.26
CA THR A 51 5.07 5.10 5.04
C THR A 51 4.77 3.80 4.29
N LEU A 52 5.80 3.07 3.81
CA LEU A 52 5.63 1.80 3.11
C LEU A 52 5.08 0.74 4.07
N ARG A 53 3.75 0.65 4.09
CA ARG A 53 3.00 -0.30 4.91
C ARG A 53 2.21 -1.21 3.98
N VAL A 54 2.90 -2.20 3.42
CA VAL A 54 2.25 -3.22 2.58
C VAL A 54 1.46 -4.22 3.45
N GLY A 55 0.19 -4.44 3.11
CA GLY A 55 -0.65 -5.53 3.63
C GLY A 55 -1.84 -5.13 4.51
N ARG A 56 -2.53 -6.15 5.08
CA ARG A 56 -3.75 -6.04 5.89
C ARG A 56 -3.68 -5.02 7.04
N ARG A 57 -2.48 -4.67 7.52
CA ARG A 57 -2.26 -3.64 8.55
C ARG A 57 -2.67 -2.22 8.10
N GLY A 58 -2.58 -1.90 6.80
CA GLY A 58 -3.02 -0.59 6.28
C GLY A 58 -4.54 -0.39 6.34
N VAL A 59 -5.30 -1.46 6.07
CA VAL A 59 -6.76 -1.45 6.14
C VAL A 59 -7.25 -1.27 7.58
N VAL A 60 -6.70 -2.07 8.51
CA VAL A 60 -7.08 -1.98 9.94
C VAL A 60 -6.77 -0.59 10.50
N ARG A 61 -5.59 -0.03 10.19
CA ARG A 61 -5.19 1.29 10.67
C ARG A 61 -6.12 2.39 10.13
N ARG A 62 -6.48 2.34 8.83
CA ARG A 62 -7.40 3.32 8.23
C ARG A 62 -8.77 3.34 8.92
N GLU A 63 -9.26 2.18 9.35
CA GLU A 63 -10.57 2.06 10.02
C GLU A 63 -10.55 2.47 11.50
N VAL A 64 -9.38 2.72 12.10
CA VAL A 64 -9.21 2.94 13.55
C VAL A 64 -8.53 4.27 13.89
N THR A 65 -7.55 4.73 13.10
CA THR A 65 -6.69 5.88 13.46
C THR A 65 -7.39 7.23 13.49
N SER A 66 -8.48 7.41 12.75
CA SER A 66 -9.21 8.69 12.67
C SER A 66 -10.59 8.62 13.32
N VAL A 67 -10.81 7.66 14.23
CA VAL A 67 -12.09 7.43 14.91
C VAL A 67 -11.98 8.01 16.32
N THR A 68 -12.95 8.84 16.72
CA THR A 68 -13.06 9.34 18.11
C THR A 68 -13.55 8.24 19.05
N PRO A 69 -13.33 8.34 20.38
CA PRO A 69 -13.84 7.38 21.35
C PRO A 69 -15.36 7.14 21.22
N GLU A 70 -16.14 8.19 21.00
CA GLU A 70 -17.60 8.13 20.83
C GLU A 70 -17.98 7.38 19.55
N GLN A 71 -17.30 7.67 18.44
CA GLN A 71 -17.51 6.95 17.18
C GLN A 71 -17.07 5.49 17.29
N ALA A 72 -16.02 5.20 18.07
CA ALA A 72 -15.55 3.84 18.30
C ALA A 72 -16.59 3.04 19.11
N ARG A 73 -17.17 3.65 20.16
CA ARG A 73 -18.27 3.06 20.95
C ARG A 73 -19.49 2.80 20.08
N TRP A 74 -19.93 3.78 19.30
CA TRP A 74 -21.08 3.61 18.40
C TRP A 74 -20.85 2.48 17.39
N ARG A 75 -19.65 2.36 16.81
CA ARG A 75 -19.32 1.27 15.88
C ARG A 75 -19.30 -0.11 16.55
N LEU A 76 -18.90 -0.19 17.82
CA LEU A 76 -18.89 -1.42 18.60
C LEU A 76 -20.31 -1.83 19.02
N GLU A 77 -21.16 -0.88 19.38
CA GLU A 77 -22.58 -1.10 19.66
C GLU A 77 -23.34 -1.55 18.40
N ASN A 78 -23.01 -0.96 17.25
CA ASN A 78 -23.61 -1.26 15.95
C ASN A 78 -22.82 -2.31 15.15
N TRP A 79 -22.16 -3.25 15.84
CA TRP A 79 -21.17 -4.14 15.22
C TRP A 79 -21.70 -4.99 14.06
N ARG A 80 -22.95 -5.47 14.13
CA ARG A 80 -23.54 -6.30 13.07
C ARG A 80 -23.64 -5.54 11.73
N LEU A 81 -24.01 -4.26 11.80
CA LEU A 81 -24.04 -3.35 10.65
C LEU A 81 -22.62 -3.14 10.10
N MET A 82 -21.65 -2.94 10.99
CA MET A 82 -20.25 -2.75 10.60
C MET A 82 -19.68 -3.99 9.90
N VAL A 83 -19.95 -5.19 10.40
CA VAL A 83 -19.55 -6.44 9.74
C VAL A 83 -20.10 -6.52 8.31
N ALA A 84 -21.38 -6.22 8.10
CA ALA A 84 -21.98 -6.22 6.76
C ALA A 84 -21.30 -5.20 5.82
N ASN A 85 -21.03 -3.99 6.30
CA ASN A 85 -20.32 -2.97 5.54
C ASN A 85 -18.88 -3.38 5.19
N TYR A 86 -18.14 -3.94 6.13
CA TYR A 86 -16.78 -4.42 5.88
C TYR A 86 -16.74 -5.61 4.93
N ARG A 87 -17.72 -6.52 5.01
CA ARG A 87 -17.85 -7.64 4.06
C ARG A 87 -18.13 -7.13 2.65
N ARG A 88 -19.00 -6.13 2.49
CA ARG A 88 -19.26 -5.47 1.20
C ARG A 88 -18.01 -4.79 0.63
N ARG A 89 -17.12 -4.26 1.48
CA ARG A 89 -15.80 -3.71 1.12
C ARG A 89 -14.72 -4.77 0.85
N GLY A 90 -15.07 -6.06 0.88
CA GLY A 90 -14.14 -7.16 0.59
C GLY A 90 -13.23 -7.54 1.77
N TYR A 91 -13.51 -7.11 2.99
CA TYR A 91 -12.65 -7.43 4.14
C TYR A 91 -12.86 -8.89 4.57
N SER A 92 -11.74 -9.58 4.83
CA SER A 92 -11.76 -10.91 5.41
C SER A 92 -12.16 -10.87 6.89
N TYR A 93 -12.80 -11.93 7.39
CA TYR A 93 -13.15 -12.03 8.81
C TYR A 93 -11.97 -11.80 9.77
N PRO A 94 -10.74 -12.30 9.50
CA PRO A 94 -9.57 -11.95 10.31
C PRO A 94 -9.21 -10.45 10.30
N THR A 95 -9.52 -9.73 9.23
CA THR A 95 -9.32 -8.27 9.16
C THR A 95 -10.37 -7.54 9.99
N ILE A 96 -11.63 -7.93 9.86
CA ILE A 96 -12.77 -7.41 10.64
C ILE A 96 -12.55 -7.62 12.14
N SER A 97 -12.06 -8.79 12.54
CA SER A 97 -11.70 -9.10 13.93
C SER A 97 -10.62 -8.15 14.49
N ARG A 98 -9.58 -7.85 13.70
CA ARG A 98 -8.53 -6.89 14.11
C ARG A 98 -9.06 -5.45 14.20
N ILE A 99 -9.97 -5.05 13.31
CA ILE A 99 -10.66 -3.74 13.40
C ILE A 99 -11.44 -3.66 14.71
N LYS A 100 -12.17 -4.72 15.09
CA LYS A 100 -12.91 -4.76 16.38
C LYS A 100 -11.99 -4.51 17.58
N LYS A 101 -10.85 -5.21 17.61
CA LYS A 101 -9.84 -5.04 18.67
C LYS A 101 -9.26 -3.62 18.71
N GLY A 102 -9.00 -3.03 17.54
CA GLY A 102 -8.53 -1.65 17.44
C GLY A 102 -9.55 -0.63 17.96
N LEU A 103 -10.82 -0.78 17.59
CA LEU A 103 -11.90 0.10 18.07
C LEU A 103 -12.09 -0.02 19.59
N ALA A 104 -11.96 -1.22 20.17
CA ALA A 104 -12.04 -1.41 21.62
C ALA A 104 -10.93 -0.66 22.37
N GLY A 105 -9.71 -0.62 21.80
CA GLY A 105 -8.61 0.16 22.36
C GLY A 105 -8.84 1.68 22.31
N VAL A 106 -9.52 2.18 21.27
CA VAL A 106 -9.87 3.61 21.14
C VAL A 106 -11.04 3.99 22.05
N ALA A 107 -12.02 3.10 22.24
CA ALA A 107 -13.22 3.37 23.04
C ALA A 107 -12.98 3.38 24.56
N GLY A 108 -11.93 2.69 25.01
CA GLY A 108 -11.53 2.57 26.43
C GLY A 108 -10.39 3.49 26.85
N GLY A 109 -9.90 4.35 25.94
CA GLY A 109 -9.00 5.45 26.26
C GLY A 109 -9.75 6.74 26.61
#